data_AF-I8YZZ4-F1
#
_entry.id   AF-I8YZZ4-F1
#
_cell.length_a   1.000
_cell.length_b   1.000
_cell.length_c   1.000
_cell.angle_alpha   90.00
_cell.angle_beta   90.00
_cell.angle_gamma   90.00
#
_symmetry.space_group_name_H-M   'P 1'
#
loop_
_entity.id
_entity.type
_entity.pdbx_description
1 polymer ?
#
loop_
_entity_poly.entity_id
_entity_poly.type
_entity_poly.pdbx_seq_one_letter_code
_entity_poly.pdbx_strand_id
1 'polypeptide(L)'
;MKQQEFFGVKKNSDKHLYVRRGDNNEVLITRTQNKQVVEETETIHLDYDEAKKLGIQLLKLANDTLPESGIELKASHLVDSITICQGVNPDETLSNTAYIAIDESDEAKQLRENNGLEPGFSIEGEPLEKLISTLAKIV
;
A
#
# COMPACT_ATOMS: atom_id res chain seq x y z
N MET A 1 11.18 -9.59 17.18
CA MET A 1 10.43 -8.31 17.18
C MET A 1 9.38 -8.40 16.10
N LYS A 2 8.11 -8.12 16.41
CA LYS A 2 7.09 -7.90 15.37
C LYS A 2 7.42 -6.55 14.73
N GLN A 3 7.93 -6.57 13.49
CA GLN A 3 8.18 -5.34 12.75
C GLN A 3 6.83 -4.77 12.31
N GLN A 4 6.55 -3.54 12.73
CA GLN A 4 5.29 -2.86 12.46
C GLN A 4 5.54 -1.36 12.36
N GLU A 5 5.05 -0.70 11.31
CA GLU A 5 5.23 0.74 11.10
C GLU A 5 4.01 1.38 10.42
N PHE A 6 3.81 2.68 10.68
CA PHE A 6 2.77 3.49 10.07
C PHE A 6 3.37 4.46 9.05
N PHE A 7 2.84 4.49 7.83
CA PHE A 7 3.30 5.37 6.75
C PHE A 7 2.19 6.30 6.28
N GLY A 8 2.48 7.57 6.01
CA GLY A 8 1.48 8.55 5.54
C GLY A 8 2.11 9.64 4.67
N VAL A 9 1.31 10.19 3.74
CA VAL A 9 1.77 11.09 2.67
C VAL A 9 2.10 12.49 3.18
N LYS A 10 1.26 13.03 4.06
CA LYS A 10 1.33 14.41 4.51
C LYS A 10 1.59 14.47 6.00
N LYS A 11 2.38 15.47 6.41
CA LYS A 11 2.46 15.88 7.81
C LYS A 11 1.04 16.22 8.28
N ASN A 12 0.52 15.45 9.24
CA ASN A 12 -0.86 15.51 9.74
C ASN A 12 -1.94 14.89 8.82
N SER A 13 -1.59 13.96 7.92
CA SER A 13 -2.59 13.08 7.31
C SER A 13 -3.18 12.16 8.38
N ASP A 14 -4.50 12.05 8.43
CA ASP A 14 -5.15 11.03 9.28
C ASP A 14 -5.06 9.64 8.65
N LYS A 15 -4.85 9.56 7.32
CA LYS A 15 -4.73 8.33 6.56
C LYS A 15 -3.29 7.80 6.63
N HIS A 16 -3.14 6.57 7.12
CA HIS A 16 -1.86 5.88 7.16
C HIS A 16 -1.98 4.41 6.72
N LEU A 17 -0.88 3.87 6.23
CA LEU A 17 -0.67 2.44 6.07
C LEU A 17 -0.04 1.87 7.31
N TYR A 18 -0.67 0.85 7.85
CA TYR A 18 -0.07 0.01 8.85
C TYR A 18 0.47 -1.25 8.17
N VAL A 19 1.80 -1.40 8.12
CA VAL A 19 2.45 -2.57 7.52
C VAL A 19 3.11 -3.39 8.61
N ARG A 20 2.82 -4.69 8.62
CA ARG A 20 3.36 -5.65 9.60
C ARG A 20 3.62 -7.01 8.98
N ARG A 21 4.51 -7.77 9.62
CA ARG A 21 4.67 -9.20 9.34
C ARG A 21 3.51 -9.99 9.95
N GLY A 22 2.85 -10.82 9.14
CA GLY A 22 1.87 -11.81 9.58
C GLY A 22 2.53 -13.08 10.10
N ASP A 23 1.72 -13.96 10.70
CA ASP A 23 2.23 -15.18 11.34
C ASP A 23 2.74 -16.23 10.31
N ASN A 24 2.28 -16.13 9.06
CA ASN A 24 2.63 -17.06 7.97
C ASN A 24 3.72 -16.53 7.01
N ASN A 25 4.61 -15.65 7.48
CA ASN A 25 5.60 -14.93 6.65
C ASN A 25 4.98 -14.06 5.54
N GLU A 26 3.68 -13.78 5.63
CA GLU A 26 2.99 -12.81 4.79
C GLU A 26 3.27 -11.38 5.27
N VAL A 27 3.07 -10.42 4.37
CA VAL A 27 3.02 -9.01 4.69
C VAL A 27 1.56 -8.58 4.74
N LEU A 28 1.20 -7.96 5.84
CA LEU A 28 -0.14 -7.46 6.10
C LEU A 28 -0.12 -5.95 5.98
N ILE A 29 -1.00 -5.42 5.14
CA ILE A 29 -1.15 -3.99 4.89
C ILE A 29 -2.57 -3.61 5.27
N THR A 30 -2.72 -2.86 6.35
CA THR A 30 -4.01 -2.40 6.84
C THR A 30 -4.13 -0.89 6.66
N ARG A 31 -5.24 -0.42 6.08
CA ARG A 31 -5.55 1.00 6.05
C ARG A 31 -5.97 1.46 7.44
N THR A 32 -5.46 2.60 7.87
CA THR A 32 -5.77 3.17 9.19
C THR A 32 -6.17 4.62 9.08
N GLN A 33 -7.07 5.03 9.97
CA GLN A 33 -7.48 6.42 10.15
C GLN A 33 -7.10 6.85 11.57
N ASN A 34 -6.49 8.02 11.72
CA ASN A 34 -5.94 8.49 13.00
C ASN A 34 -4.97 7.48 13.66
N LYS A 35 -4.24 6.70 12.85
CA LYS A 35 -3.36 5.60 13.29
C LYS A 35 -4.06 4.48 14.06
N GLN A 36 -5.39 4.40 13.96
CA GLN A 36 -6.17 3.28 14.47
C GLN A 36 -6.57 2.40 13.30
N VAL A 37 -6.42 1.07 13.49
CA VAL A 37 -6.94 0.08 12.55
C VAL A 37 -8.45 0.25 12.53
N VAL A 38 -8.99 0.55 11.34
CA VAL A 38 -10.44 0.73 11.17
C VAL A 38 -11.12 -0.63 11.31
N GLU A 39 -10.63 -1.64 10.58
CA GLU A 39 -11.07 -3.02 10.72
C GLU A 39 -9.97 -3.99 10.26
N GLU A 40 -9.71 -5.08 11.00
CA GLU A 40 -8.72 -6.10 10.58
C GLU A 40 -9.18 -6.87 9.34
N THR A 41 -10.49 -6.93 9.07
CA THR A 41 -11.08 -7.53 7.87
C THR A 41 -10.66 -6.78 6.60
N GLU A 42 -10.39 -5.47 6.67
CA GLU A 42 -9.88 -4.66 5.57
C GLU A 42 -8.34 -4.81 5.36
N THR A 43 -7.71 -5.78 6.00
CA THR A 43 -6.26 -6.02 5.83
C THR A 43 -6.01 -6.72 4.50
N ILE A 44 -5.07 -6.19 3.74
CA ILE A 44 -4.53 -6.83 2.54
C ILE A 44 -3.46 -7.82 2.98
N HIS A 45 -3.63 -9.06 2.53
CA HIS A 45 -2.68 -10.13 2.75
C HIS A 45 -1.86 -10.37 1.49
N LEU A 46 -0.57 -10.02 1.54
CA LEU A 46 0.40 -10.34 0.50
C LEU A 46 1.26 -11.51 0.98
N ASP A 47 1.31 -12.58 0.20
CA ASP A 47 2.27 -13.64 0.47
C ASP A 47 3.72 -13.13 0.30
N TYR A 48 4.68 -13.98 0.63
CA TYR A 48 6.10 -13.63 0.57
C TYR A 48 6.54 -13.17 -0.83
N ASP A 49 6.04 -13.81 -1.89
CA ASP A 49 6.44 -13.50 -3.27
C ASP A 49 5.80 -12.19 -3.74
N GLU A 50 4.51 -11.95 -3.43
CA GLU A 50 3.81 -10.71 -3.74
C GLU A 50 4.36 -9.52 -2.94
N ALA A 51 4.72 -9.73 -1.67
CA ALA A 51 5.39 -8.71 -0.87
C ALA A 51 6.79 -8.36 -1.41
N LYS A 52 7.54 -9.36 -1.89
CA LYS A 52 8.83 -9.14 -2.53
C LYS A 52 8.66 -8.38 -3.85
N LYS A 53 7.65 -8.72 -4.65
CA LYS A 53 7.31 -7.96 -5.87
C LYS A 53 6.95 -6.52 -5.53
N LEU A 54 6.14 -6.29 -4.51
CA LEU A 54 5.81 -4.95 -4.02
C LEU A 54 7.07 -4.15 -3.70
N GLY A 55 7.96 -4.71 -2.87
CA GLY A 55 9.21 -4.05 -2.51
C GLY A 55 10.06 -3.69 -3.74
N ILE A 56 10.16 -4.59 -4.72
CA ILE A 56 10.88 -4.33 -5.98
C ILE A 56 10.23 -3.20 -6.78
N GLN A 57 8.91 -3.16 -6.94
CA GLN A 57 8.25 -2.09 -7.70
C GLN A 57 8.40 -0.74 -6.99
N LEU A 58 8.29 -0.71 -5.67
CA LEU A 58 8.52 0.50 -4.89
C LEU A 58 9.98 0.99 -5.00
N LEU A 59 10.97 0.09 -5.04
CA LEU A 59 12.37 0.45 -5.31
C LEU A 59 12.55 1.04 -6.71
N LYS A 60 11.84 0.50 -7.71
CA LYS A 60 11.95 0.97 -9.10
C LYS A 60 11.49 2.40 -9.26
N LEU A 61 10.51 2.86 -8.49
CA LEU A 61 10.05 4.26 -8.52
C LEU A 61 11.18 5.29 -8.27
N ALA A 62 12.29 4.88 -7.64
CA ALA A 62 13.45 5.74 -7.45
C ALA A 62 14.42 5.79 -8.65
N ASN A 63 14.36 4.81 -9.56
CA ASN A 63 15.38 4.59 -10.60
C ASN A 63 14.83 4.40 -12.02
N ASP A 64 13.55 4.04 -12.17
CA ASP A 64 12.93 3.67 -13.44
C ASP A 64 11.43 3.95 -13.41
N THR A 65 10.76 3.84 -14.56
CA THR A 65 9.34 4.09 -14.70
C THR A 65 8.53 2.81 -14.56
N LEU A 66 7.33 2.92 -13.96
CA LEU A 66 6.35 1.83 -14.00
C LEU A 66 5.52 1.90 -15.28
N PRO A 67 4.97 0.78 -15.77
CA PRO A 67 3.99 0.80 -16.85
C PRO A 67 2.81 1.70 -16.51
N GLU A 68 2.24 2.40 -17.50
CA GLU A 68 1.07 3.27 -17.30
C GLU A 68 -0.15 2.52 -16.74
N SER A 69 -0.28 1.24 -17.08
CA SER A 69 -1.34 0.37 -16.54
C SER A 69 -1.16 0.02 -15.05
N GLY A 70 -0.04 0.38 -14.45
CA GLY A 70 0.38 -0.10 -13.14
C GLY A 70 0.80 -1.57 -13.15
N ILE A 71 1.21 -2.04 -11.98
CA ILE A 71 1.53 -3.44 -11.71
C ILE A 71 0.53 -4.00 -10.72
N GLU A 72 -0.22 -5.01 -11.16
CA GLU A 72 -1.14 -5.75 -10.32
C GLU A 72 -0.37 -6.78 -9.47
N LEU A 73 -0.70 -6.82 -8.18
CA LEU A 73 -0.21 -7.79 -7.21
C LEU A 73 -1.40 -8.51 -6.61
N LYS A 74 -1.32 -9.82 -6.53
CA LYS A 74 -2.41 -10.62 -5.97
C LYS A 74 -2.49 -10.37 -4.47
N ALA A 75 -3.71 -10.11 -4.00
CA ALA A 75 -4.02 -10.07 -2.60
C ALA A 75 -4.89 -11.28 -2.25
N SER A 76 -5.12 -11.49 -0.97
CA SER A 76 -6.11 -12.44 -0.51
C SER A 76 -6.98 -11.81 0.58
N HIS A 77 -8.07 -12.51 0.89
CA HIS A 77 -9.10 -12.15 1.87
C HIS A 77 -10.25 -11.31 1.28
N LEU A 78 -10.25 -9.99 1.47
CA LEU A 78 -11.35 -9.08 1.08
C LEU A 78 -10.99 -8.14 -0.08
N VAL A 79 -9.80 -8.34 -0.64
CA VAL A 79 -9.23 -7.60 -1.76
C VAL A 79 -8.76 -8.63 -2.77
N ASP A 80 -9.15 -8.45 -4.02
CA ASP A 80 -8.77 -9.36 -5.12
C ASP A 80 -7.32 -9.10 -5.54
N SER A 81 -6.97 -7.83 -5.69
CA SER A 81 -5.61 -7.40 -6.00
C SER A 81 -5.33 -5.98 -5.53
N ILE A 82 -4.05 -5.61 -5.50
CA ILE A 82 -3.64 -4.21 -5.44
C ILE A 82 -2.91 -3.85 -6.72
N THR A 83 -3.13 -2.64 -7.21
CA THR A 83 -2.40 -2.11 -8.37
C THR A 83 -1.49 -0.97 -7.93
N ILE A 84 -0.20 -1.10 -8.27
CA ILE A 84 0.81 -0.08 -8.02
C ILE A 84 0.99 0.77 -9.27
N CYS A 85 0.64 2.05 -9.18
CA CYS A 85 0.84 3.03 -10.23
C CYS A 85 1.90 4.05 -9.81
N GLN A 86 2.64 4.57 -10.78
CA GLN A 86 3.48 5.74 -10.58
C GLN A 86 2.63 7.01 -10.68
N GLY A 87 2.82 7.93 -9.75
CA GLY A 87 2.14 9.22 -9.79
C GLY A 87 2.60 10.06 -10.97
N VAL A 88 1.72 10.94 -11.44
CA VAL A 88 2.00 11.89 -12.52
C VAL A 88 1.77 13.30 -11.98
N ASN A 89 2.74 14.18 -12.21
CA ASN A 89 2.66 15.59 -11.83
C ASN A 89 1.70 16.35 -12.76
N PRO A 90 1.21 17.54 -12.37
CA PRO A 90 0.32 18.35 -13.22
C PRO A 90 0.92 18.74 -14.58
N ASP A 91 2.24 18.68 -14.73
CA ASP A 91 2.97 18.96 -15.97
C ASP A 91 3.23 17.70 -16.81
N GLU A 92 2.52 16.60 -16.51
CA GLU A 92 2.60 15.29 -17.18
C GLU A 92 3.94 14.55 -16.98
N THR A 93 4.83 15.06 -16.12
CA THR A 93 6.05 14.35 -15.75
C THR A 93 5.78 13.27 -14.70
N LEU A 94 6.55 12.19 -14.73
CA LEU A 94 6.43 11.12 -13.73
C LEU A 94 6.96 11.59 -12.37
N SER A 95 6.18 11.32 -11.33
CA SER A 95 6.52 11.56 -9.93
C SER A 95 7.19 10.33 -9.29
N ASN A 96 7.91 10.54 -8.20
CA ASN A 96 8.34 9.49 -7.29
C ASN A 96 7.25 9.05 -6.30
N THR A 97 6.02 9.55 -6.46
CA THR A 97 4.86 9.10 -5.70
C THR A 97 4.43 7.71 -6.15
N ALA A 98 4.30 6.76 -5.22
CA ALA A 98 3.61 5.49 -5.46
C ALA A 98 2.12 5.68 -5.16
N TYR A 99 1.24 5.30 -6.09
CA TYR A 99 -0.18 5.15 -5.84
C TYR A 99 -0.51 3.66 -5.74
N ILE A 100 -1.15 3.26 -4.66
CA ILE A 100 -1.60 1.89 -4.43
C ILE A 100 -3.12 1.91 -4.46
N ALA A 101 -3.68 1.45 -5.59
CA ALA A 101 -5.09 1.20 -5.75
C ALA A 101 -5.42 -0.18 -5.17
N ILE A 102 -6.56 -0.28 -4.48
CA ILE A 102 -7.08 -1.52 -3.92
C ILE A 102 -8.25 -1.94 -4.81
N ASP A 103 -8.17 -3.14 -5.39
CA ASP A 103 -9.28 -3.74 -6.11
C ASP A 103 -10.14 -4.54 -5.11
N GLU A 104 -11.22 -3.89 -4.69
CA GLU A 104 -12.11 -4.36 -3.62
C GLU A 104 -13.32 -5.09 -4.20
N SER A 105 -13.78 -6.16 -3.54
CA SER A 105 -15.09 -6.74 -3.86
C SER A 105 -16.22 -5.72 -3.66
N ASP A 106 -17.40 -5.94 -4.25
CA ASP A 106 -18.55 -5.04 -4.08
C ASP A 106 -18.93 -4.84 -2.60
N GLU A 107 -18.77 -5.88 -1.77
CA GLU A 107 -19.01 -5.82 -0.33
C GLU A 107 -17.98 -4.95 0.39
N ALA A 108 -16.69 -5.13 0.11
CA ALA A 108 -15.61 -4.32 0.69
C ALA A 108 -15.72 -2.85 0.27
N LYS A 109 -16.07 -2.61 -1.00
CA LYS A 109 -16.32 -1.29 -1.55
C LYS A 109 -17.46 -0.57 -0.83
N GLN A 110 -18.59 -1.25 -0.60
CA GLN A 110 -19.72 -0.67 0.12
C GLN A 110 -19.36 -0.33 1.57
N LEU A 111 -18.64 -1.21 2.26
CA LEU A 111 -18.19 -0.96 3.64
C LEU A 111 -17.28 0.27 3.70
N ARG A 112 -16.30 0.36 2.80
CA ARG A 112 -15.41 1.51 2.66
C ARG A 112 -16.17 2.82 2.43
N GLU A 113 -17.11 2.84 1.49
CA GLU A 113 -17.89 4.04 1.14
C GLU A 113 -18.77 4.48 2.30
N ASN A 114 -19.40 3.55 3.01
CA ASN A 114 -20.17 3.82 4.22
C ASN A 114 -19.32 4.46 5.32
N ASN A 115 -18.02 4.12 5.37
CA ASN A 115 -17.05 4.70 6.29
C ASN A 115 -16.37 5.99 5.76
N GLY A 116 -16.71 6.45 4.55
CA GLY A 116 -16.15 7.67 3.95
C GLY A 116 -14.67 7.57 3.58
N LEU A 117 -14.18 6.36 3.29
CA LEU A 117 -12.77 6.06 3.02
C LEU A 117 -12.49 5.99 1.50
N GLU A 118 -11.24 6.23 1.08
CA GLU A 118 -10.82 6.17 -0.33
C GLU A 118 -10.28 4.77 -0.71
N PRO A 119 -10.48 4.30 -1.96
CA PRO A 119 -10.15 2.94 -2.43
C PRO A 119 -8.66 2.70 -2.66
N GLY A 120 -7.80 3.46 -1.97
CA GLY A 120 -6.36 3.41 -2.18
C GLY A 120 -5.65 4.48 -1.37
N PHE A 121 -4.36 4.60 -1.64
CA PHE A 121 -3.49 5.54 -0.96
C PHE A 121 -2.28 5.85 -1.83
N SER A 122 -1.78 7.07 -1.72
CA SER A 122 -0.46 7.42 -2.25
C SER A 122 0.59 7.35 -1.15
N ILE A 123 1.87 7.32 -1.53
CA ILE A 123 3.02 7.47 -0.62
C ILE A 123 4.21 8.03 -1.39
N GLU A 124 4.95 8.96 -0.79
CA GLU A 124 6.09 9.63 -1.43
C GLU A 124 7.13 10.05 -0.38
N GLY A 125 8.32 10.43 -0.84
CA GLY A 125 9.39 10.97 0.00
C GLY A 125 9.88 10.00 1.09
N GLU A 126 10.24 10.55 2.26
CA GLU A 126 10.76 9.78 3.40
C GLU A 126 9.84 8.62 3.85
N PRO A 127 8.50 8.78 3.92
CA PRO A 127 7.59 7.64 4.16
C PRO A 127 7.75 6.48 3.17
N LEU A 128 7.92 6.77 1.87
CA LEU A 128 8.13 5.73 0.86
C LEU A 128 9.46 5.00 1.08
N GLU A 129 10.53 5.74 1.37
CA GLU A 129 11.85 5.14 1.69
C GLU A 129 11.78 4.24 2.93
N LYS A 130 11.05 4.66 3.96
CA LYS A 130 10.84 3.85 5.18
C LYS A 130 9.98 2.61 4.91
N LEU A 131 8.95 2.72 4.06
CA LEU A 131 8.14 1.57 3.65
C LEU A 131 9.01 0.54 2.94
N ILE A 132 9.82 0.97 1.98
CA ILE A 132 10.78 0.13 1.27
C ILE A 132 11.74 -0.56 2.26
N SER A 133 12.33 0.20 3.18
CA SER A 133 13.23 -0.34 4.20
C SER A 133 12.53 -1.36 5.11
N THR A 134 11.27 -1.13 5.44
CA THR A 134 10.47 -2.02 6.28
C THR A 134 10.15 -3.31 5.55
N LEU A 135 9.69 -3.23 4.30
CA LEU A 135 9.44 -4.40 3.47
C LEU A 135 10.69 -5.27 3.36
N ALA A 136 11.86 -4.67 3.07
CA ALA A 136 13.14 -5.37 2.98
C ALA A 136 13.62 -6.05 4.27
N LYS A 137 13.03 -5.72 5.43
CA LYS A 137 13.31 -6.39 6.72
C LYS A 137 12.31 -7.49 7.03
N ILE A 138 11.12 -7.42 6.44
CA ILE A 138 10.06 -8.42 6.59
C ILE A 138 10.31 -9.60 5.65
N VAL A 139 10.65 -9.31 4.40
CA VAL A 139 10.94 -10.29 3.33
C VAL A 139 12.41 -10.72 3.30
#